data_AF-A0A956M9G7-F1
#
_entry.id   AF-A0A956M9G7-F1
#
_cell.length_a   1.000
_cell.length_b   1.000
_cell.length_c   1.000
_cell.angle_alpha   90.00
_cell.angle_beta   90.00
_cell.angle_gamma   90.00
#
_symmetry.space_group_name_H-M   'P 1'
#
loop_
_entity.id
_entity.type
_entity.pdbx_description
1 polymer ?
#
loop_
_entity_poly.entity_id
_entity_poly.type
_entity_poly.pdbx_seq_one_letter_code
_entity_poly.pdbx_strand_id
1 'polypeptide(L)'
;MKNHLKIFLVCLALASGLLFADSILKRFDVNPGYNKVTVIWETAEETGIKGYELQRGLTETSFSRLTYMDCKNDNQSSHKYEYEDMSVFKTSTAGARTYYYRIKIEKTDGSFELSAVEKVVPTVSSARQTWGSIKAMFR
;
A
#
# COMPACT_ATOMS: atom_id res chain seq x y z
N MET A 1 -7.04 42.19 34.56
CA MET A 1 -5.69 41.73 34.14
C MET A 1 -5.50 40.21 34.20
N LYS A 2 -5.94 39.49 35.25
CA LYS A 2 -5.82 38.01 35.34
C LYS A 2 -6.57 37.20 34.26
N ASN A 3 -7.61 37.77 33.65
CA ASN A 3 -8.44 37.07 32.66
C ASN A 3 -7.83 37.08 31.25
N HIS A 4 -6.99 38.08 30.92
CA HIS A 4 -6.27 38.14 29.64
C HIS A 4 -5.08 37.17 29.61
N LEU A 5 -4.46 36.91 30.77
CA LEU A 5 -3.37 35.93 30.91
C LEU A 5 -3.85 34.49 30.65
N LYS A 6 -5.11 34.17 31.02
CA LYS A 6 -5.72 32.85 30.75
C LYS A 6 -6.04 32.64 29.28
N ILE A 7 -6.47 33.70 28.59
CA ILE A 7 -6.81 33.64 27.15
C ILE A 7 -5.54 33.42 26.31
N PHE A 8 -4.42 34.07 26.68
CA PHE A 8 -3.14 33.86 26.01
C PHE A 8 -2.59 32.43 26.21
N LEU A 9 -2.81 31.83 27.39
CA LEU A 9 -2.38 30.46 27.71
C LEU A 9 -3.21 29.39 26.98
N VAL A 10 -4.47 29.68 26.67
CA VAL A 10 -5.35 28.81 25.84
C VAL A 10 -4.95 28.84 24.36
N CYS A 11 -4.47 29.97 23.84
CA CYS A 11 -3.96 30.06 22.47
C CYS A 11 -2.61 29.34 22.29
N LEU A 12 -1.75 29.30 23.32
CA LEU A 12 -0.46 28.59 23.25
C LEU A 12 -0.63 27.05 23.27
N ALA A 13 -1.74 26.54 23.82
CA ALA A 13 -2.09 25.11 23.79
C ALA A 13 -2.68 24.65 22.45
N LEU A 14 -3.00 25.57 21.52
CA LEU A 14 -3.49 25.26 20.17
C LEU A 14 -2.38 25.20 19.12
N ALA A 15 -1.13 25.45 19.50
CA ALA A 15 0.05 25.07 18.72
C ALA A 15 0.39 23.59 18.99
N SER A 16 -0.60 22.70 18.90
CA SER A 16 -0.35 21.27 18.85
C SER A 16 0.51 21.01 17.63
N GLY A 17 1.77 20.62 17.87
CA GLY A 17 2.78 20.42 16.85
C GLY A 17 2.23 19.59 15.70
N LEU A 18 2.45 20.07 14.49
CA LEU A 18 2.47 19.21 13.31
C LEU A 18 3.61 18.22 13.57
N LEU A 19 3.29 17.08 14.16
CA LEU A 19 4.16 15.92 14.14
C LEU A 19 4.27 15.55 12.66
N PHE A 20 5.28 16.09 11.98
CA PHE A 20 5.73 15.53 10.73
C PHE A 20 6.21 14.13 11.10
N ALA A 21 5.34 13.13 10.90
CA ALA A 21 5.76 11.76 10.89
C ALA A 21 6.79 11.66 9.78
N ASP A 22 8.05 11.46 10.15
CA ASP A 22 9.11 11.22 9.19
C ASP A 22 8.73 9.93 8.45
N SER A 23 8.37 10.08 7.17
CA SER A 23 7.82 8.98 6.38
C SER A 23 8.97 8.18 5.78
N ILE A 24 9.16 6.95 6.25
CA ILE A 24 10.13 5.99 5.69
C ILE A 24 9.91 5.82 4.18
N LEU A 25 8.66 5.87 3.73
CA LEU A 25 8.31 5.84 2.31
C LEU A 25 8.35 7.24 1.73
N LYS A 26 9.19 7.42 0.72
CA LYS A 26 9.22 8.62 -0.12
C LYS A 26 8.11 8.59 -1.17
N ARG A 27 7.82 7.39 -1.70
CA ARG A 27 6.83 7.21 -2.76
C ARG A 27 6.14 5.86 -2.62
N PHE A 28 4.83 5.84 -2.88
CA PHE A 28 4.04 4.62 -2.99
C PHE A 28 3.03 4.81 -4.13
N ASP A 29 3.22 4.10 -5.24
CA ASP A 29 2.30 4.11 -6.38
C ASP A 29 1.74 2.73 -6.65
N VAL A 30 0.46 2.70 -6.99
CA VAL A 30 -0.25 1.49 -7.37
C VAL A 30 -0.87 1.74 -8.73
N ASN A 31 -0.30 1.13 -9.76
CA ASN A 31 -0.67 1.38 -11.15
C ASN A 31 -1.51 0.21 -11.68
N PRO A 32 -2.80 0.42 -12.00
CA PRO A 32 -3.63 -0.60 -12.62
C PRO A 32 -3.19 -0.86 -14.07
N GLY A 33 -3.03 -2.12 -14.43
CA GLY A 33 -2.73 -2.58 -15.78
C GLY A 33 -3.79 -3.56 -16.30
N TYR A 34 -3.50 -4.20 -17.43
CA TYR A 34 -4.35 -5.23 -18.00
C TYR A 34 -4.10 -6.58 -17.33
N ASN A 35 -5.09 -7.10 -16.59
CA ASN A 35 -4.99 -8.30 -15.76
C ASN A 35 -3.84 -8.27 -14.74
N LYS A 36 -3.38 -7.08 -14.37
CA LYS A 36 -2.31 -6.90 -13.39
C LYS A 36 -2.45 -5.58 -12.66
N VAL A 37 -1.82 -5.48 -11.51
CA VAL A 37 -1.55 -4.22 -10.81
C VAL A 37 -0.05 -4.18 -10.51
N THR A 38 0.61 -3.10 -10.89
CA THR A 38 2.04 -2.90 -10.60
C THR A 38 2.16 -1.96 -9.41
N VAL A 39 2.72 -2.47 -8.32
CA VAL A 39 2.98 -1.71 -7.09
C VAL A 39 4.44 -1.31 -7.06
N ILE A 40 4.70 -0.02 -6.86
CA ILE A 40 6.05 0.55 -6.80
C ILE A 40 6.16 1.36 -5.52
N TRP A 41 7.23 1.17 -4.77
CA TRP A 41 7.55 2.04 -3.65
C TRP A 41 9.02 2.41 -3.61
N GLU A 42 9.28 3.60 -3.10
CA GLU A 42 10.61 4.15 -2.90
C GLU A 42 10.78 4.55 -1.43
N THR A 43 11.88 4.14 -0.84
CA THR A 43 12.21 4.42 0.57
C THR A 43 13.15 5.61 0.66
N ALA A 44 12.99 6.40 1.72
CA ALA A 44 13.82 7.59 1.99
C ALA A 44 15.10 7.24 2.76
N GLU A 45 14.99 6.26 3.67
CA GLU A 45 16.07 5.65 4.44
C GLU A 45 15.60 4.25 4.89
N GLU A 46 16.54 3.32 5.06
CA GLU A 46 16.24 1.94 5.47
C GLU A 46 16.82 1.55 6.84
N THR A 47 17.31 2.54 7.60
CA THR A 47 17.90 2.32 8.92
C THR A 47 16.88 1.75 9.90
N GLY A 48 17.19 0.57 10.43
CA GLY A 48 16.31 -0.12 11.37
C GLY A 48 15.10 -0.79 10.73
N ILE A 49 15.09 -0.95 9.40
CA ILE A 49 14.01 -1.62 8.68
C ILE A 49 14.39 -3.08 8.42
N LYS A 50 13.48 -3.98 8.81
CA LYS A 50 13.60 -5.42 8.57
C LYS A 50 13.10 -5.78 7.18
N GLY A 51 11.98 -5.20 6.76
CA GLY A 51 11.41 -5.43 5.44
C GLY A 51 10.00 -4.90 5.28
N TYR A 52 9.43 -5.21 4.13
CA TYR A 52 8.17 -4.65 3.64
C TYR A 52 7.18 -5.77 3.34
N GLU A 53 6.06 -5.76 4.05
CA GLU A 53 4.94 -6.64 3.77
C GLU A 53 3.92 -5.89 2.90
N LEU A 54 3.84 -6.28 1.63
CA LEU A 54 2.80 -5.76 0.73
C LEU A 54 1.48 -6.47 1.02
N GLN A 55 0.44 -5.69 1.28
CA GLN A 55 -0.88 -6.21 1.59
C GLN A 55 -1.93 -5.71 0.60
N ARG A 56 -2.95 -6.54 0.37
CA ARG A 56 -4.11 -6.22 -0.47
C ARG A 56 -5.41 -6.56 0.22
N GLY A 57 -6.40 -5.70 0.09
CA GLY A 57 -7.75 -5.87 0.57
C GLY A 57 -8.81 -5.73 -0.52
N LEU A 58 -9.99 -6.30 -0.26
CA LEU A 58 -11.22 -6.01 -1.02
C LEU A 58 -12.01 -4.85 -0.40
N THR A 59 -11.63 -4.44 0.81
CA THR A 59 -12.15 -3.28 1.53
C THR A 59 -10.98 -2.47 2.10
N GLU A 60 -11.24 -1.25 2.52
CA GLU A 60 -10.23 -0.36 3.15
C GLU A 60 -9.77 -0.83 4.54
N THR A 61 -10.38 -1.89 5.10
CA THR A 61 -10.13 -2.35 6.47
C THR A 61 -9.63 -3.79 6.56
N SER A 62 -9.89 -4.61 5.53
CA SER A 62 -9.54 -6.03 5.52
C SER A 62 -8.43 -6.29 4.52
N PHE A 63 -7.22 -6.52 5.02
CA PHE A 63 -6.02 -6.76 4.21
C PHE A 63 -5.44 -8.14 4.46
N SER A 64 -4.97 -8.79 3.40
CA SER A 64 -4.15 -10.00 3.47
C SER A 64 -2.77 -9.76 2.86
N ARG A 65 -1.75 -10.45 3.37
CA ARG A 65 -0.40 -10.44 2.81
C ARG A 65 -0.41 -10.96 1.37
N LEU A 66 0.21 -10.21 0.46
CA LEU A 66 0.53 -10.67 -0.90
C LEU A 66 1.94 -11.22 -0.97
N THR A 67 2.90 -10.45 -0.45
CA THR A 67 4.31 -10.81 -0.46
C THR A 67 5.04 -10.10 0.68
N TYR A 68 6.24 -10.57 0.98
CA TYR A 68 7.18 -9.93 1.89
C TYR A 68 8.51 -9.76 1.16
N MET A 69 9.10 -8.56 1.25
CA MET A 69 10.41 -8.26 0.69
C MET A 69 11.34 -7.82 1.82
N ASP A 70 12.47 -8.50 1.94
CA ASP A 70 13.52 -8.07 2.86
C ASP A 70 14.03 -6.68 2.46
N CYS A 71 14.33 -5.89 3.48
CA CYS A 71 15.02 -4.63 3.33
C CYS A 71 16.43 -4.87 2.77
N LYS A 72 16.90 -4.03 1.85
CA LYS A 72 18.22 -4.20 1.24
C LYS A 72 19.35 -3.90 2.23
N ASN A 73 19.11 -3.01 3.19
CA ASN A 73 20.05 -2.70 4.28
C ASN A 73 21.47 -2.43 3.77
N ASP A 74 21.60 -1.73 2.65
CA ASP A 74 22.90 -1.30 2.14
C ASP A 74 23.16 0.18 2.47
N ASN A 75 24.36 0.69 2.16
CA ASN A 75 24.75 2.06 2.50
C ASN A 75 24.10 3.13 1.59
N GLN A 76 23.16 2.77 0.72
CA GLN A 76 22.40 3.73 -0.08
C GLN A 76 21.29 4.35 0.74
N SER A 77 20.99 5.61 0.43
CA SER A 77 19.94 6.36 1.12
C SER A 77 18.54 5.92 0.67
N SER A 78 18.36 5.56 -0.61
CA SER A 78 17.03 5.26 -1.16
C SER A 78 16.99 3.96 -1.96
N HIS A 79 15.93 3.19 -1.76
CA HIS A 79 15.70 1.98 -2.53
C HIS A 79 14.33 1.98 -3.20
N LYS A 80 14.32 1.54 -4.45
CA LYS A 80 13.10 1.26 -5.21
C LYS A 80 12.81 -0.23 -5.19
N TYR A 81 11.53 -0.54 -4.97
CA TYR A 81 10.96 -1.88 -5.01
C TYR A 81 9.78 -1.90 -5.98
N GLU A 82 9.54 -3.06 -6.58
CA GLU A 82 8.47 -3.26 -7.55
C GLU A 82 7.88 -4.66 -7.40
N TYR A 83 6.55 -4.74 -7.44
CA TYR A 83 5.81 -5.99 -7.40
C TYR A 83 4.67 -5.99 -8.41
N GLU A 84 4.57 -7.05 -9.21
CA GLU A 84 3.43 -7.25 -10.12
C GLU A 84 2.42 -8.23 -9.51
N ASP A 85 1.24 -7.72 -9.14
CA ASP A 85 0.11 -8.53 -8.72
C ASP A 85 -0.68 -8.99 -9.96
N MET A 86 -0.40 -10.21 -10.41
CA MET A 86 -1.14 -10.88 -11.48
C MET A 86 -2.36 -11.66 -10.97
N SER A 87 -2.62 -11.66 -9.65
CA SER A 87 -3.73 -12.40 -9.04
C SER A 87 -5.06 -11.64 -9.07
N VAL A 88 -5.10 -10.49 -9.74
CA VAL A 88 -6.30 -9.67 -9.97
C VAL A 88 -7.20 -10.32 -11.01
N PHE A 89 -7.90 -11.38 -10.61
CA PHE A 89 -8.85 -12.10 -11.46
C PHE A 89 -10.29 -11.61 -11.27
N LYS A 90 -11.11 -11.79 -12.32
CA LYS A 90 -12.58 -11.74 -12.21
C LYS A 90 -13.05 -12.86 -11.28
N THR A 91 -13.58 -12.51 -10.11
CA THR A 91 -14.66 -13.32 -9.53
C THR A 91 -15.90 -13.15 -10.40
N SER A 92 -16.70 -14.20 -10.52
CA SER A 92 -17.79 -14.42 -11.50
C SER A 92 -18.85 -13.32 -11.66
N THR A 93 -18.83 -12.25 -10.88
CA THR A 93 -19.70 -11.09 -11.03
C THR A 93 -19.07 -10.11 -12.02
N ALA A 94 -19.73 -9.90 -13.16
CA ALA A 94 -19.28 -9.11 -14.30
C ALA A 94 -19.11 -7.61 -14.00
N GLY A 95 -18.06 -7.24 -13.24
CA GLY A 95 -17.72 -5.85 -12.92
C GLY A 95 -16.22 -5.68 -12.67
N ALA A 96 -15.75 -4.43 -12.82
CA ALA A 96 -14.40 -4.06 -12.41
C ALA A 96 -14.33 -4.16 -10.87
N ARG A 97 -13.39 -4.96 -10.34
CA ARG A 97 -13.24 -5.16 -8.90
C ARG A 97 -12.30 -4.10 -8.34
N THR A 98 -12.72 -3.44 -7.27
CA THR A 98 -11.86 -2.49 -6.55
C THR A 98 -10.93 -3.26 -5.62
N TYR A 99 -9.67 -2.85 -5.57
CA TYR A 99 -8.66 -3.37 -4.67
C TYR A 99 -8.02 -2.22 -3.89
N TYR A 100 -7.62 -2.53 -2.67
CA TYR A 100 -6.93 -1.60 -1.78
C TYR A 100 -5.57 -2.18 -1.45
N TYR A 101 -4.52 -1.37 -1.55
CA TYR A 101 -3.14 -1.77 -1.30
C TYR A 101 -2.53 -0.90 -0.22
N ARG A 102 -1.68 -1.50 0.59
CA ARG A 102 -0.84 -0.79 1.56
C ARG A 102 0.41 -1.60 1.84
N ILE A 103 1.42 -0.95 2.39
CA ILE A 103 2.65 -1.58 2.85
C ILE A 103 2.65 -1.52 4.38
N LYS A 104 2.95 -2.66 5.00
CA LYS A 104 3.35 -2.73 6.40
C LYS A 104 4.86 -2.83 6.45
N ILE A 105 5.48 -1.81 7.03
CA ILE A 105 6.93 -1.69 7.18
C ILE A 105 7.29 -2.32 8.52
N GLU A 106 8.02 -3.42 8.51
CA GLU A 106 8.46 -4.09 9.74
C GLU A 106 9.83 -3.57 10.13
N LYS A 107 9.98 -3.12 11.38
CA LYS A 107 11.25 -2.65 11.93
C LYS A 107 12.00 -3.79 12.61
N THR A 108 13.31 -3.61 12.79
CA THR A 108 14.17 -4.61 13.45
C THR A 108 13.86 -4.80 14.93
N ASP A 109 13.26 -3.78 15.58
CA ASP A 109 12.78 -3.83 16.96
C ASP A 109 11.45 -4.58 17.14
N GLY A 110 10.83 -5.05 16.04
CA GLY A 110 9.56 -5.76 16.03
C GLY A 110 8.32 -4.85 15.97
N SER A 111 8.49 -3.52 16.03
CA SER A 111 7.43 -2.57 15.73
C SER A 111 7.14 -2.52 14.23
N PHE A 112 6.03 -1.90 13.85
CA PHE A 112 5.69 -1.70 12.44
C PHE A 112 5.01 -0.36 12.21
N GLU A 113 5.12 0.11 10.97
CA GLU A 113 4.40 1.26 10.46
C GLU A 113 3.56 0.87 9.24
N LEU A 114 2.46 1.57 9.01
CA LEU A 114 1.57 1.34 7.88
C LEU A 114 1.64 2.54 6.94
N SER A 115 1.74 2.27 5.64
CA SER A 115 1.57 3.29 4.61
C SER A 115 0.12 3.78 4.55
N ALA A 116 -0.08 4.86 3.80
CA ALA A 116 -1.40 5.19 3.29
C ALA A 116 -1.98 4.04 2.46
N VAL A 117 -3.31 3.99 2.38
CA VAL A 117 -4.03 3.00 1.57
C VAL A 117 -4.30 3.57 0.19
N GLU A 118 -3.84 2.86 -0.84
CA GLU A 118 -4.07 3.22 -2.24
C GLU A 118 -5.17 2.34 -2.85
N LYS A 119 -6.12 2.99 -3.52
CA LYS A 119 -7.30 2.35 -4.12
C LYS A 119 -7.14 2.27 -5.63
N VAL A 120 -7.34 1.08 -6.20
CA VAL A 120 -7.25 0.86 -7.64
C VAL A 120 -8.35 -0.04 -8.19
N VAL A 121 -8.62 0.13 -9.49
CA VAL A 121 -9.60 -0.66 -10.24
C VAL A 121 -8.93 -1.13 -11.54
N PRO A 122 -8.37 -2.36 -11.59
CA PRO A 122 -7.68 -2.87 -12.78
C PRO A 122 -8.63 -3.28 -13.90
N THR A 123 -8.13 -3.23 -15.13
CA THR A 123 -8.84 -3.70 -16.32
C THR A 123 -8.61 -5.20 -16.49
N VAL A 124 -9.67 -6.02 -16.48
CA VAL A 124 -9.58 -7.49 -16.55
C VAL A 124 -10.30 -8.06 -17.78
N SER A 125 -9.63 -8.93 -18.53
CA SER A 125 -10.14 -9.60 -19.74
C SER A 125 -11.06 -10.78 -19.41
N SER A 126 -12.15 -10.95 -20.16
CA SER A 126 -13.03 -12.14 -20.10
C SER A 126 -12.61 -13.29 -21.02
N ALA A 127 -11.77 -13.06 -22.04
CA ALA A 127 -11.51 -14.04 -23.09
C ALA A 127 -10.61 -15.21 -22.67
N ARG A 128 -9.74 -15.01 -21.66
CA ARG A 128 -8.77 -16.02 -21.22
C ARG A 128 -9.40 -17.28 -20.62
N GLN A 129 -10.63 -17.20 -20.11
CA GLN A 129 -11.34 -18.32 -19.47
C GLN A 129 -12.29 -19.07 -20.42
N THR A 130 -12.77 -18.44 -21.51
CA THR A 130 -13.76 -19.07 -22.41
C THR A 130 -13.15 -20.07 -23.38
N TRP A 131 -11.85 -19.95 -23.70
CA TRP A 131 -11.18 -20.90 -24.60
C TRP A 131 -11.10 -22.33 -24.04
N GLY A 132 -10.92 -22.47 -22.72
CA GLY A 132 -10.93 -23.77 -22.05
C GLY A 132 -12.29 -24.46 -22.10
N SER A 133 -13.37 -23.70 -21.86
CA SER A 133 -14.75 -24.21 -21.88
C SER A 133 -15.26 -24.49 -23.29
N ILE A 134 -14.91 -23.66 -24.28
CA ILE A 134 -15.31 -23.88 -25.68
C ILE A 134 -14.64 -25.13 -26.26
N LYS A 135 -13.35 -25.37 -25.96
CA LYS A 135 -12.65 -26.58 -26.41
C LYS A 135 -13.20 -27.87 -25.77
N ALA A 136 -13.96 -27.76 -24.68
CA ALA A 136 -14.61 -28.88 -24.03
C ALA A 136 -16.00 -29.22 -24.57
N MET A 137 -16.59 -28.36 -25.42
CA MET A 137 -17.93 -28.56 -26.01
C MET A 137 -17.91 -29.19 -27.40
N PHE A 138 -16.76 -29.21 -28.08
CA PHE A 138 -16.60 -29.81 -29.42
C PHE A 138 -15.87 -31.16 -29.37
N ARG A 139 -16.09 -31.94 -28.31
CA ARG A 139 -15.60 -33.30 -28.13
C ARG A 139 -16.78 -34.25 -28.01
#